data_AF-A0A831KYZ8-F1
#
_entry.id   AF-A0A831KYZ8-F1
#
_cell.length_a   1.000
_cell.length_b   1.000
_cell.length_c   1.000
_cell.angle_alpha   90.00
_cell.angle_beta   90.00
_cell.angle_gamma   90.00
#
_symmetry.space_group_name_H-M   'P 1'
#
loop_
_entity.id
_entity.type
_entity.pdbx_description
1 polymer ?
#
loop_
_entity_poly.entity_id
_entity_poly.type
_entity_poly.pdbx_seq_one_letter_code
_entity_poly.pdbx_strand_id
1 'polypeptide(L)'
;MDTEKIKAEIQDVKKDVSIWYRSAAGVADLAGETIDRHYPVDLWEMSDRELSAWMGDQLSILNDAIDPRPVPSEITSHRRFLGPIIVRVKRLIMKVLNLYTHSILERQRRFNTECVTLQLASFIRLRRLQSSLDRITRELAERRELESLQEKKTDHDEEFRP
;
A
#
# COMPACT_ATOMS: atom_id res chain seq x y z
N MET A 1 -10.40 -33.17 -15.60
CA MET A 1 -9.62 -31.94 -15.90
C MET A 1 -8.16 -32.32 -15.88
N ASP A 2 -7.47 -32.04 -16.97
CA ASP A 2 -6.14 -32.58 -17.26
C ASP A 2 -5.07 -31.75 -16.53
N THR A 3 -4.48 -32.32 -15.49
CA THR A 3 -3.53 -31.65 -14.59
C THR A 3 -2.23 -31.26 -15.30
N GLU A 4 -1.89 -31.95 -16.38
CA GLU A 4 -0.78 -31.63 -17.29
C GLU A 4 -1.01 -30.29 -18.02
N LYS A 5 -2.25 -30.04 -18.46
CA LYS A 5 -2.61 -28.82 -19.19
C LYS A 5 -2.53 -27.58 -18.30
N ILE A 6 -2.96 -27.71 -17.04
CA ILE A 6 -2.87 -26.63 -16.04
C ILE A 6 -1.40 -26.30 -15.71
N LYS A 7 -0.54 -27.31 -15.63
CA LYS A 7 0.91 -27.08 -15.39
C LYS A 7 1.57 -26.34 -16.55
N ALA A 8 1.21 -26.69 -17.79
CA ALA A 8 1.70 -26.00 -18.98
C ALA A 8 1.26 -24.53 -18.99
N GLU A 9 -0.02 -24.24 -18.72
CA GLU A 9 -0.54 -22.87 -18.62
C GLU A 9 0.14 -22.06 -17.51
N ILE A 10 0.39 -22.65 -16.34
CA ILE A 10 1.13 -22.00 -15.25
C ILE A 10 2.57 -21.67 -15.67
N GLN A 11 3.19 -22.55 -16.46
CA GLN A 11 4.57 -22.38 -16.90
C GLN A 11 4.69 -21.28 -17.97
N ASP A 12 3.72 -21.18 -18.87
CA ASP A 12 3.63 -20.10 -19.86
C ASP A 12 3.37 -18.75 -19.18
N VAL A 13 2.43 -18.69 -18.22
CA VAL A 13 2.18 -17.45 -17.44
C VAL A 13 3.43 -17.02 -16.67
N LYS A 14 4.18 -17.95 -16.06
CA LYS A 14 5.45 -17.63 -15.39
C LYS A 14 6.48 -17.05 -16.36
N LYS A 15 6.54 -17.58 -17.59
CA LYS A 15 7.46 -17.12 -18.61
C LYS A 15 7.11 -15.70 -19.05
N ASP A 16 5.83 -15.43 -19.29
CA ASP A 16 5.34 -14.10 -19.68
C ASP A 16 5.56 -13.06 -18.58
N VAL A 17 5.29 -13.41 -17.32
CA VAL A 17 5.60 -12.57 -16.16
C VAL A 17 7.10 -12.28 -16.08
N SER A 18 7.96 -13.27 -16.32
CA SER A 18 9.42 -13.07 -16.30
C SER A 18 9.92 -12.14 -17.42
N ILE A 19 9.29 -12.20 -18.59
CA ILE A 19 9.59 -11.33 -19.73
C ILE A 19 9.14 -9.91 -19.41
N TRP A 20 7.95 -9.76 -18.81
CA TRP A 20 7.42 -8.47 -18.38
C TRP A 20 8.30 -7.81 -17.31
N TYR A 21 8.76 -8.57 -16.30
CA TYR A 21 9.71 -8.08 -15.29
C TYR A 21 11.04 -7.64 -15.91
N ARG A 22 11.58 -8.39 -16.88
CA ARG A 22 12.81 -8.00 -17.60
C ARG A 22 12.60 -6.75 -18.46
N SER A 23 11.44 -6.60 -19.08
CA SER A 23 11.08 -5.41 -19.85
C SER A 23 10.94 -4.19 -18.94
N ALA A 24 10.28 -4.34 -17.78
CA ALA A 24 10.15 -3.29 -16.77
C ALA A 24 11.52 -2.89 -16.18
N ALA A 25 12.41 -3.85 -15.96
CA ALA A 25 13.80 -3.57 -15.57
C ALA A 25 14.57 -2.81 -16.66
N GLY A 26 14.32 -3.11 -17.93
CA GLY A 26 14.89 -2.36 -19.06
C GLY A 26 14.39 -0.91 -19.18
N VAL A 27 13.17 -0.63 -18.71
CA VAL A 27 12.64 0.75 -18.63
C VAL A 27 13.37 1.57 -17.57
N ALA A 28 13.80 0.95 -16.46
CA ALA A 28 14.61 1.60 -15.44
C ALA A 28 16.03 1.95 -15.93
N ASP A 29 16.64 1.08 -16.76
CA ASP A 29 17.94 1.33 -17.39
C ASP A 29 17.87 2.38 -18.51
N LEU A 30 16.80 2.40 -19.30
CA LEU A 30 16.57 3.39 -20.37
C LEU A 30 16.32 4.81 -19.84
N ALA A 31 15.85 4.93 -18.60
CA ALA A 31 15.51 6.23 -18.02
C ALA A 31 16.73 7.06 -17.61
N GLY A 32 17.92 6.46 -17.45
CA GLY A 32 19.22 7.14 -17.22
C GLY A 32 19.32 8.00 -15.95
N GLU A 33 18.20 8.26 -15.29
CA GLU A 33 18.03 8.96 -14.03
C GLU A 33 17.05 8.12 -13.20
N THR A 34 17.25 8.10 -11.88
CA THR A 34 16.22 7.63 -10.95
C THR A 34 14.94 8.40 -11.27
N ILE A 35 13.94 7.72 -11.83
CA ILE A 35 12.65 8.31 -12.18
C ILE A 35 12.03 8.81 -10.87
N ASP A 36 12.30 10.07 -10.53
CA ASP A 36 11.73 10.78 -9.38
C ASP A 36 10.36 11.38 -9.73
N ARG A 37 9.75 10.89 -10.83
CA ARG A 37 8.40 11.26 -11.22
C ARG A 37 7.45 10.45 -10.37
N HIS A 38 7.10 11.00 -9.22
CA HIS A 38 5.87 10.66 -8.52
C HIS A 38 4.72 11.02 -9.47
N TYR A 39 4.30 10.07 -10.30
CA TYR A 39 3.09 10.22 -11.07
C TYR A 39 1.93 10.31 -10.08
N PRO A 40 1.08 11.36 -10.16
CA PRO A 40 -0.08 11.45 -9.30
C PRO A 40 -0.95 10.22 -9.57
N VAL A 41 -1.06 9.36 -8.57
CA VAL A 41 -1.93 8.20 -8.61
C VAL A 41 -3.36 8.72 -8.48
N ASP A 42 -4.21 8.44 -9.47
CA ASP A 42 -5.62 8.80 -9.37
C ASP A 42 -6.33 7.81 -8.44
N LEU A 43 -6.52 8.25 -7.18
CA LEU A 43 -7.15 7.44 -6.14
C LEU A 43 -8.64 7.24 -6.37
N TRP A 44 -9.29 8.06 -7.21
CA TRP A 44 -10.74 8.00 -7.46
C TRP A 44 -11.13 6.89 -8.42
N GLU A 45 -10.20 6.45 -9.27
CA GLU A 45 -10.43 5.37 -10.23
C GLU A 45 -10.13 3.98 -9.65
N MET A 46 -9.55 3.92 -8.45
CA MET A 46 -9.19 2.67 -7.78
C MET A 46 -10.41 1.98 -7.17
N SER A 47 -10.45 0.65 -7.26
CA SER A 47 -11.38 -0.13 -6.45
C SER A 47 -11.01 -0.06 -4.97
N ASP A 48 -11.98 -0.25 -4.07
CA ASP A 48 -11.74 -0.26 -2.61
C ASP A 48 -10.63 -1.23 -2.18
N ARG A 49 -10.49 -2.35 -2.90
CA ARG A 49 -9.44 -3.35 -2.64
C ARG A 49 -8.06 -2.83 -3.04
N GLU A 50 -7.95 -2.18 -4.20
CA GLU A 50 -6.71 -1.58 -4.67
C GLU A 50 -6.31 -0.40 -3.80
N LEU A 51 -7.27 0.45 -3.43
CA LEU A 51 -7.05 1.56 -2.52
C LEU A 51 -6.55 1.07 -1.16
N SER A 52 -7.14 0.00 -0.63
CA SER A 52 -6.70 -0.60 0.64
C SER A 52 -5.29 -1.17 0.56
N ALA A 53 -4.92 -1.81 -0.55
CA ALA A 53 -3.57 -2.33 -0.77
C ALA A 53 -2.57 -1.18 -0.89
N TRP A 54 -2.88 -0.17 -1.71
CA TRP A 54 -2.08 1.03 -1.89
C TRP A 54 -1.86 1.78 -0.57
N MET A 55 -2.91 1.95 0.24
CA MET A 55 -2.79 2.55 1.57
C MET A 55 -1.89 1.74 2.50
N GLY A 56 -1.94 0.41 2.42
CA GLY A 56 -1.03 -0.47 3.16
C GLY A 56 0.43 -0.26 2.76
N ASP A 57 0.70 -0.19 1.46
CA ASP A 57 2.05 0.06 0.93
C ASP A 57 2.58 1.44 1.36
N GLN A 58 1.75 2.48 1.27
CA GLN A 58 2.11 3.83 1.72
C GLN A 58 2.38 3.89 3.24
N LEU A 59 1.59 3.18 4.04
CA LEU A 59 1.82 3.05 5.48
C LEU A 59 3.14 2.35 5.79
N SER A 60 3.53 1.34 5.00
CA SER A 60 4.82 0.66 5.14
C SER A 60 5.98 1.62 4.85
N ILE A 61 5.90 2.37 3.75
CA ILE A 61 6.92 3.37 3.39
C ILE A 61 7.03 4.44 4.47
N LEU A 62 5.89 4.92 4.98
CA LEU A 62 5.88 5.94 6.03
C LEU A 62 6.49 5.41 7.33
N ASN A 63 6.26 4.13 7.65
CA ASN A 63 6.86 3.46 8.79
C ASN A 63 8.39 3.33 8.65
N ASP A 64 8.88 3.01 7.46
CA ASP A 64 10.32 2.93 7.18
C ASP A 64 11.01 4.31 7.21
N ALA A 65 10.26 5.38 6.89
CA ALA A 65 10.72 6.76 6.89
C ALA A 65 10.45 7.52 8.21
N ILE A 66 10.09 6.83 9.31
CA ILE A 66 9.81 7.46 10.61
C ILE A 66 11.03 8.23 11.14
N ASP A 67 12.23 7.67 10.98
CA ASP A 67 13.47 8.33 11.41
C ASP A 67 14.01 9.23 10.28
N PRO A 68 13.97 10.56 10.44
CA PRO A 68 14.47 11.49 9.43
C PRO A 68 16.00 11.57 9.40
N ARG A 69 16.72 10.83 10.26
CA ARG A 69 18.19 10.90 10.33
C ARG A 69 18.81 10.18 9.12
N PRO A 70 19.70 10.85 8.37
CA PRO A 70 20.39 10.22 7.26
C PRO A 70 21.31 9.10 7.73
N VAL A 71 21.34 7.99 6.98
CA VAL A 71 22.10 6.81 7.37
C VAL A 71 23.58 7.00 6.98
N PRO A 72 24.55 6.70 7.86
CA PRO A 72 25.97 6.89 7.55
C PRO A 72 26.48 6.13 6.31
N SER A 73 25.77 5.07 5.90
CA SER A 73 26.03 4.28 4.68
C SER A 73 25.66 5.02 3.39
N GLU A 74 24.74 5.98 3.44
CA GLU A 74 24.31 6.79 2.29
C GLU A 74 25.27 7.93 1.97
N ILE A 75 26.15 8.29 2.92
CA ILE A 75 27.17 9.32 2.74
C ILE A 75 28.29 8.78 1.86
N THR A 76 28.14 8.96 0.55
CA THR A 76 29.12 8.56 -0.45
C THR A 76 29.80 9.78 -1.09
N SER A 77 30.91 9.53 -1.79
CA SER A 77 31.58 10.53 -2.60
C SER A 77 31.97 9.91 -3.93
N HIS A 78 31.57 10.54 -5.03
CA HIS A 78 31.87 10.08 -6.38
C HIS A 78 33.34 10.30 -6.80
N ARG A 79 34.15 10.97 -5.97
CA ARG A 79 35.55 11.31 -6.33
C ARG A 79 36.52 10.19 -5.96
N ARG A 80 37.27 9.68 -6.95
CA ARG A 80 38.13 8.48 -6.82
C ARG A 80 39.29 8.60 -5.82
N PHE A 81 39.96 9.75 -5.75
CA PHE A 81 41.16 9.93 -4.89
C PHE A 81 40.89 10.68 -3.58
N LEU A 82 40.09 11.75 -3.65
CA LEU A 82 39.71 12.54 -2.46
C LEU A 82 38.45 12.00 -1.75
N GLY A 83 37.77 11.01 -2.35
CA GLY A 83 36.49 10.48 -1.87
C GLY A 83 36.50 10.05 -0.41
N PRO A 84 37.44 9.19 0.02
CA PRO A 84 37.49 8.70 1.40
C PRO A 84 37.68 9.82 2.43
N ILE A 85 38.48 10.85 2.12
CA ILE A 85 38.72 11.99 3.00
C ILE A 85 37.46 12.85 3.09
N ILE A 86 36.84 13.15 1.94
CA ILE A 86 35.58 13.91 1.88
C ILE A 86 34.48 13.21 2.67
N VAL A 87 34.33 11.88 2.55
CA VAL A 87 33.34 11.10 3.31
C VAL A 87 33.61 11.17 4.82
N ARG A 88 34.88 11.07 5.25
CA ARG A 88 35.24 11.23 6.66
C ARG A 88 34.89 12.60 7.21
N VAL A 89 35.20 13.67 6.47
CA VAL A 89 34.85 15.05 6.87
C VAL A 89 33.32 15.22 6.93
N LYS A 90 32.58 14.75 5.92
CA LYS A 90 31.11 14.77 5.93
C LYS A 90 30.55 14.03 7.16
N ARG A 91 31.06 12.85 7.48
CA ARG A 91 30.64 12.08 8.67
C ARG A 91 30.94 12.83 9.97
N LEU A 92 32.08 13.53 10.05
CA LEU A 92 32.43 14.34 11.22
C LEU A 92 31.48 15.52 11.38
N ILE A 93 31.21 16.26 10.30
CA ILE A 93 30.24 17.37 10.28
C ILE A 93 28.86 16.87 10.72
N MET A 94 28.42 15.71 10.20
CA MET A 94 27.14 15.12 10.59
C MET A 94 27.08 14.78 12.08
N LYS A 95 28.15 14.24 12.68
CA LYS A 95 28.19 13.99 14.13
C LYS A 95 28.01 15.27 14.95
N VAL A 96 28.67 16.35 14.53
CA VAL A 96 28.57 17.65 15.20
C VAL A 96 27.16 18.23 15.03
N LEU A 97 26.63 18.24 13.81
CA LEU A 97 25.27 18.70 13.54
C LEU A 97 24.24 17.89 14.32
N ASN A 98 24.40 16.57 14.41
CA ASN A 98 23.47 15.69 15.09
C ASN A 98 23.35 16.02 16.58
N LEU A 99 24.39 16.54 17.25
CA LEU A 99 24.29 17.03 18.62
C LEU A 99 23.35 18.24 18.74
N TYR A 100 23.40 19.16 17.78
CA TYR A 100 22.55 20.36 17.75
C TYR A 100 21.13 20.07 17.27
N THR A 101 20.98 19.16 16.30
CA THR A 101 19.69 18.81 15.71
C THR A 101 18.99 17.66 16.43
N HIS A 102 19.64 17.03 17.42
CA HIS A 102 19.11 15.84 18.10
C HIS A 102 17.68 16.05 18.62
N SER A 103 17.45 17.15 19.33
CA SER A 103 16.17 17.47 19.94
C SER A 103 15.07 17.73 18.90
N ILE A 104 15.41 18.39 17.80
CA ILE A 104 14.48 18.68 16.69
C ILE A 104 14.13 17.39 15.96
N LEU A 105 15.14 16.59 15.60
CA LEU A 105 14.94 15.32 14.89
C LEU A 105 14.20 14.30 15.75
N GLU A 106 14.44 14.28 17.06
CA GLU A 106 13.69 13.42 18.00
C GLU A 106 12.22 13.86 18.09
N ARG A 107 11.96 15.17 18.08
CA ARG A 107 10.58 15.69 18.07
C ARG A 107 9.87 15.38 16.76
N GLN A 108 10.56 15.49 15.62
CA GLN A 108 10.04 15.09 14.32
C GLN A 108 9.78 13.59 14.25
N ARG A 109 10.70 12.76 14.75
CA ARG A 109 10.50 11.31 14.83
C ARG A 109 9.26 10.96 15.64
N ARG A 110 9.09 11.56 16.83
CA ARG A 110 7.87 11.35 17.64
C ARG A 110 6.62 11.77 16.88
N PHE A 111 6.64 12.95 16.27
CA PHE A 111 5.52 13.43 15.46
C PHE A 111 5.18 12.45 14.31
N ASN A 112 6.20 11.98 13.57
CA ASN A 112 6.04 11.01 12.49
C ASN A 112 5.44 9.70 13.00
N THR A 113 5.93 9.17 14.13
CA THR A 113 5.37 7.97 14.77
C THR A 113 3.90 8.15 15.14
N GLU A 114 3.54 9.28 15.76
CA GLU A 114 2.16 9.58 16.13
C GLU A 114 1.27 9.71 14.87
N CYS A 115 1.76 10.35 13.82
CA CYS A 115 1.05 10.48 12.54
C CYS A 115 0.81 9.10 11.88
N VAL A 116 1.84 8.25 11.79
CA VAL A 116 1.70 6.88 11.26
C VAL A 116 0.68 6.10 12.08
N THR A 117 0.76 6.19 13.40
CA THR A 117 -0.15 5.48 14.31
C THR A 117 -1.60 5.94 14.11
N LEU A 118 -1.82 7.25 13.97
CA LEU A 118 -3.14 7.83 13.70
C LEU A 118 -3.69 7.38 12.35
N GLN A 119 -2.87 7.37 11.30
CA GLN A 119 -3.28 6.92 9.97
C GLN A 119 -3.64 5.44 9.98
N LEU A 120 -2.83 4.60 10.63
CA LEU A 120 -3.12 3.16 10.78
C LEU A 120 -4.42 2.93 11.56
N ALA A 121 -4.62 3.64 12.67
CA ALA A 121 -5.85 3.56 13.45
C ALA A 121 -7.08 3.98 12.62
N SER A 122 -6.94 5.03 11.83
CA SER A 122 -7.99 5.52 10.93
C SER A 122 -8.32 4.48 9.86
N PHE A 123 -7.30 3.88 9.24
CA PHE A 123 -7.48 2.83 8.24
C PHE A 123 -8.20 1.60 8.81
N ILE A 124 -7.78 1.11 9.99
CA ILE A 124 -8.44 -0.02 10.65
C ILE A 124 -9.91 0.30 10.96
N ARG A 125 -10.19 1.52 11.43
CA ARG A 125 -11.55 1.96 11.72
C ARG A 125 -12.41 2.00 10.45
N LEU A 126 -11.90 2.55 9.35
CA LEU A 126 -12.61 2.59 8.06
C LEU A 126 -12.95 1.19 7.57
N ARG A 127 -11.98 0.26 7.63
CA ARG A 127 -12.21 -1.14 7.24
C ARG A 127 -13.28 -1.83 8.08
N ARG A 128 -13.33 -1.56 9.39
CA ARG A 128 -14.39 -2.06 10.27
C ARG A 128 -15.75 -1.47 9.92
N LEU A 129 -15.82 -0.18 9.59
CA LEU A 129 -17.07 0.47 9.16
C LEU A 129 -17.58 -0.10 7.85
N GLN A 130 -16.70 -0.30 6.86
CA GLN A 130 -17.04 -0.94 5.59
C GLN A 130 -17.59 -2.35 5.81
N SER A 131 -16.91 -3.17 6.63
CA SER A 131 -17.36 -4.53 6.95
C SER A 131 -18.74 -4.54 7.62
N SER A 132 -19.02 -3.58 8.50
CA SER A 132 -20.33 -3.42 9.14
C SER A 132 -21.40 -2.99 8.15
N LEU A 133 -21.10 -2.07 7.23
CA LEU A 133 -22.01 -1.64 6.17
C LEU A 133 -22.36 -2.80 5.24
N ASP A 134 -21.37 -3.59 4.82
CA ASP A 134 -21.59 -4.78 3.99
C ASP A 134 -22.52 -5.78 4.68
N ARG A 135 -22.32 -5.99 5.99
CA ARG A 135 -23.19 -6.86 6.78
C ARG A 135 -24.62 -6.34 6.84
N ILE A 136 -24.82 -5.07 7.18
CA ILE A 136 -26.16 -4.46 7.25
C ILE A 136 -26.86 -4.53 5.87
N THR A 137 -26.11 -4.31 4.80
CA THR A 137 -26.64 -4.36 3.43
C THR A 137 -27.12 -5.76 3.08
N ARG A 138 -26.39 -6.81 3.49
CA ARG A 138 -26.84 -8.21 3.32
C ARG A 138 -28.07 -8.53 4.16
N GLU A 139 -28.08 -8.14 5.44
CA GLU A 139 -29.24 -8.35 6.32
C GLU A 139 -30.51 -7.67 5.76
N LEU A 140 -30.38 -6.48 5.15
CA LEU A 140 -31.49 -5.80 4.48
C LEU A 140 -31.96 -6.53 3.21
N ALA A 141 -31.03 -7.09 2.43
CA ALA A 141 -31.38 -7.87 1.24
C ALA A 141 -32.15 -9.15 1.62
N GLU A 142 -31.67 -9.89 2.62
CA GLU A 142 -32.33 -11.10 3.12
C GLU A 142 -33.73 -10.80 3.67
N ARG A 143 -33.90 -9.68 4.40
CA ARG A 143 -35.22 -9.25 4.88
C ARG A 143 -36.20 -8.95 3.75
N ARG A 144 -35.75 -8.22 2.72
CA ARG A 144 -36.58 -7.92 1.54
C ARG A 144 -36.99 -9.18 0.79
N GLU A 145 -36.09 -10.15 0.67
CA GLU A 145 -36.42 -11.45 0.07
C GLU A 145 -37.49 -12.19 0.88
N LEU A 146 -37.35 -12.25 2.21
CA LEU A 146 -38.33 -12.87 3.09
C LEU A 146 -39.70 -12.17 3.02
N GLU A 147 -39.73 -10.83 3.00
CA GLU A 147 -40.96 -10.05 2.82
C GLU A 147 -41.64 -10.39 1.48
N SER A 148 -40.88 -10.46 0.38
CA SER A 148 -41.42 -10.83 -0.93
C SER A 148 -41.96 -12.26 -1.00
N LEU A 149 -41.38 -13.19 -0.23
CA LEU A 149 -41.85 -14.58 -0.13
C LEU A 149 -43.10 -14.68 0.75
N GLN A 150 -43.21 -13.84 1.79
CA GLN A 150 -44.41 -13.75 2.62
C GLN A 150 -45.58 -13.16 1.84
N GLU A 151 -45.38 -12.07 1.09
CA GLU A 151 -46.41 -11.48 0.22
C GLU A 151 -46.96 -12.50 -0.78
N LYS A 152 -46.07 -13.22 -1.49
CA LYS A 152 -46.48 -14.28 -2.43
C LYS A 152 -47.25 -15.42 -1.76
N LYS A 153 -46.93 -15.74 -0.50
CA LYS A 153 -47.62 -16.79 0.25
C LYS A 153 -49.02 -16.33 0.69
N THR A 154 -49.15 -15.09 1.15
CA THR A 154 -50.46 -14.51 1.50
C THR A 154 -51.37 -14.38 0.28
N ASP A 155 -50.85 -13.99 -0.89
CA ASP A 155 -51.64 -13.93 -2.13
C ASP A 155 -52.13 -15.32 -2.55
N HIS A 156 -51.27 -16.35 -2.45
CA HIS A 156 -51.66 -17.73 -2.75
C HIS A 156 -52.70 -18.29 -1.76
N ASP A 157 -52.63 -17.89 -0.48
CA ASP A 157 -53.60 -18.32 0.55
C ASP A 157 -54.96 -17.59 0.42
N GLU A 158 -54.99 -16.38 -0.15
CA GLU A 158 -56.25 -15.67 -0.49
C GLU A 158 -56.92 -16.21 -1.77
N GLU A 159 -56.16 -16.65 -2.76
CA GLU A 159 -56.69 -17.25 -4.00
C GLU A 159 -57.39 -18.61 -3.78
N PHE A 160 -57.13 -19.26 -2.64
CA PHE A 160 -57.69 -20.56 -2.25
C PHE A 160 -58.72 -20.50 -1.11
N ARG A 161 -59.20 -19.30 -0.72
CA ARG A 161 -60.33 -19.18 0.21
C ARG A 161 -61.66 -19.42 -0.53
N PRO A 162 -62.47 -20.42 -0.12
CA PRO A 162 -63.75 -20.75 -0.76
C PRO A 162 -64.86 -19.73 -0.47
#